data_AF-A0A218QAZ0-F1
#
_entry.id   AF-A0A218QAZ0-F1
#
_cell.length_a   1.000
_cell.length_b   1.000
_cell.length_c   1.000
_cell.angle_alpha   90.00
_cell.angle_beta   90.00
_cell.angle_gamma   90.00
#
_symmetry.space_group_name_H-M   'P 1'
#
loop_
_entity.id
_entity.type
_entity.pdbx_description
1 polymer ?
#
loop_
_entity_poly.entity_id
_entity_poly.type
_entity_poly.pdbx_seq_one_letter_code
_entity_poly.pdbx_strand_id
1 'polypeptide(L)' 'MQPSQDWIDKNNPQYTFIPEIEHTTQQIEANKKLAEILNDPNLTESEQREACWSVLNS' A
#
# COMPACT_ATOMS: atom_id res chain seq x y z
N MET A 1 19.69 14.83 39.47
CA MET A 1 18.47 15.49 38.97
C MET A 1 17.98 14.65 37.80
N GLN A 2 16.80 14.03 37.91
CA GLN A 2 16.21 13.30 36.78
C GLN A 2 15.53 14.33 35.85
N PRO A 3 15.72 14.25 34.53
CA PRO A 3 15.02 15.11 33.59
C PRO A 3 13.50 14.90 33.71
N SER A 4 12.72 15.97 33.57
CA SER A 4 11.26 15.89 33.55
C SER A 4 10.79 15.10 32.34
N GLN A 5 9.63 14.43 32.45
CA GLN A 5 9.02 13.68 31.36
C GLN A 5 8.83 14.56 30.11
N ASP A 6 8.48 15.84 30.28
CA ASP A 6 8.37 16.82 29.18
C ASP A 6 9.68 17.03 28.41
N TRP A 7 10.83 16.97 29.08
CA TRP A 7 12.13 17.10 28.42
C TRP A 7 12.47 15.83 27.62
N ILE A 8 12.09 14.67 28.14
CA ILE A 8 12.26 13.38 27.46
C ILE A 8 11.36 13.34 26.22
N ASP A 9 10.08 13.67 26.34
CA ASP A 9 9.13 13.62 25.23
C ASP A 9 9.47 14.64 24.13
N LYS A 10 10.01 15.81 24.51
CA LYS A 10 10.43 16.84 23.56
C LYS A 10 11.73 16.51 22.82
N ASN A 11 12.62 15.72 23.41
CA ASN A 11 13.94 15.40 22.86
C ASN A 11 14.11 13.92 22.48
N ASN A 12 13.04 13.12 22.56
CA ASN A 12 13.03 11.77 22.05
C ASN A 12 12.44 11.82 20.64
N PRO A 13 13.28 11.93 19.58
CA PRO A 13 12.80 11.71 18.23
C PRO A 13 12.34 10.26 18.21
N GLN A 14 11.04 10.05 18.38
CA GLN A 14 10.44 8.77 18.06
C GLN A 14 10.77 8.57 16.59
N TYR A 15 11.76 7.73 16.33
CA TYR A 15 11.98 7.16 15.01
C TYR A 15 10.71 6.37 14.73
N THR A 16 9.72 7.02 14.14
CA THR A 16 8.61 6.35 13.51
C THR A 16 9.23 5.63 12.33
N PHE A 17 9.67 4.40 12.60
CA PHE A 17 10.02 3.46 11.55
C PHE A 17 8.72 3.18 10.80
N ILE A 18 8.49 3.95 9.75
CA ILE A 18 7.52 3.63 8.72
C ILE A 18 8.28 2.65 7.83
N PRO A 19 8.02 1.33 7.91
CA PRO A 19 8.65 0.41 6.98
C PRO A 19 8.31 0.89 5.57
N GLU A 20 9.33 1.03 4.73
CA GLU A 20 9.08 1.25 3.31
C GLU A 20 8.29 0.04 2.81
N ILE A 21 7.10 0.30 2.25
CA ILE A 21 6.32 -0.74 1.60
C ILE A 21 7.07 -1.05 0.30
N GLU A 22 8.02 -1.99 0.38
CA GLU A 22 8.68 -2.51 -0.80
C GLU A 22 7.65 -3.33 -1.59
N HIS A 23 7.08 -2.70 -2.61
CA HIS A 23 6.30 -3.43 -3.60
C HIS A 23 7.24 -4.33 -4.39
N THR A 24 7.03 -5.63 -4.29
CA THR A 24 7.72 -6.58 -5.16
C THR A 24 7.44 -6.24 -6.63
N THR A 25 8.35 -6.60 -7.53
CA THR A 25 8.11 -6.43 -8.98
C THR A 25 6.77 -7.04 -9.41
N GLN A 26 6.42 -8.17 -8.79
CA GLN A 26 5.16 -8.87 -9.00
C GLN A 26 3.94 -8.05 -8.53
N GLN A 27 4.03 -7.35 -7.39
CA GLN A 27 3.01 -6.40 -6.93
C GLN A 27 2.83 -5.24 -7.91
N ILE A 28 3.93 -4.70 -8.44
CA ILE A 28 3.89 -3.59 -9.39
C ILE A 28 3.21 -4.03 -10.69
N GLU A 29 3.52 -5.22 -11.19
CA GLU A 29 2.87 -5.79 -12.36
C GLU A 29 1.39 -6.08 -12.13
N ALA A 30 1.03 -6.63 -10.97
CA ALA A 30 -0.37 -6.84 -10.59
C ALA A 30 -1.14 -5.51 -10.53
N ASN A 31 -0.57 -4.48 -9.93
CA ASN A 31 -1.19 -3.14 -9.86
C ASN A 31 -1.40 -2.51 -11.24
N LYS A 32 -0.45 -2.71 -12.18
CA LYS A 32 -0.62 -2.26 -13.57
C LYS A 32 -1.79 -2.96 -14.24
N LYS A 33 -1.87 -4.29 -14.13
CA LYS A 33 -2.99 -5.08 -14.68
C LYS A 33 -4.33 -4.67 -14.08
N LEU A 34 -4.39 -4.43 -12.77
CA LEU A 34 -5.60 -3.94 -12.10
C LEU A 34 -6.02 -2.57 -12.63
N ALA A 35 -5.07 -1.66 -12.84
CA ALA A 35 -5.35 -0.35 -13.42
C ALA A 35 -5.85 -0.45 -14.87
N GLU A 36 -5.31 -1.36 -15.67
CA GLU A 36 -5.80 -1.61 -17.04
C GLU A 36 -7.25 -2.13 -17.04
N ILE A 37 -7.57 -3.10 -16.17
CA ILE A 37 -8.92 -3.66 -16.03
C ILE A 37 -9.93 -2.60 -15.61
N LEU A 38 -9.60 -1.80 -14.59
CA LEU A 38 -10.51 -0.77 -14.06
C LEU A 38 -10.74 0.39 -15.03
N ASN A 39 -9.78 0.66 -15.92
CA ASN A 39 -9.90 1.71 -16.93
C ASN A 39 -10.46 1.22 -18.27
N ASP A 40 -10.73 -0.08 -18.43
CA ASP A 40 -11.30 -0.60 -19.68
C ASP A 40 -12.79 -0.25 -19.78
N PRO A 41 -13.19 0.62 -20.74
CA PRO A 41 -14.58 1.03 -20.92
C PRO A 41 -15.45 -0.07 -21.55
N ASN A 42 -14.85 -1.16 -22.04
CA ASN A 42 -15.57 -2.26 -22.68
C ASN A 42 -15.97 -3.36 -21.68
N LEU A 43 -15.37 -3.36 -20.48
CA LEU A 43 -15.70 -4.32 -19.44
C LEU A 43 -16.90 -3.82 -18.62
N THR A 44 -17.85 -4.72 -18.37
CA THR A 44 -18.89 -4.49 -17.38
C THR A 44 -18.32 -4.58 -15.97
N GLU A 45 -19.00 -3.99 -14.99
CA GLU A 45 -18.58 -4.02 -13.58
C GLU A 45 -18.37 -5.46 -13.06
N SER A 46 -19.19 -6.41 -13.52
CA SER A 46 -19.05 -7.82 -13.16
C SER A 46 -17.77 -8.43 -13.73
N GLU A 47 -17.45 -8.16 -14.99
CA GLU A 47 -16.25 -8.67 -15.65
C GLU A 47 -14.98 -8.03 -15.07
N GLN A 48 -15.01 -6.72 -14.77
CA GLN A 48 -13.92 -6.04 -14.08
C GLN A 48 -13.65 -6.68 -12.71
N ARG A 49 -14.71 -7.00 -11.96
CA ARG A 49 -14.60 -7.63 -10.64
C ARG A 49 -13.97 -9.02 -10.72
N GLU A 50 -14.42 -9.87 -11.67
CA GLU A 50 -13.84 -11.20 -11.85
C GLU A 50 -12.38 -11.15 -12.31
N ALA A 51 -12.05 -10.24 -13.24
CA ALA A 51 -10.69 -10.04 -13.72
C ALA A 51 -9.76 -9.54 -12.59
N CYS A 52 -10.19 -8.56 -11.80
CA CYS A 52 -9.45 -8.10 -10.62
C CYS A 52 -9.25 -9.22 -9.59
N TRP A 53 -10.28 -10.04 -9.34
CA TRP A 53 -10.19 -11.18 -8.43
C TRP A 53 -9.18 -12.22 -8.90
N SER A 54 -9.11 -12.48 -10.21
CA SER A 54 -8.12 -13.37 -10.81
C SER A 54 -6.68 -12.86 -10.59
N VAL A 55 -6.43 -11.57 -10.84
CA VAL A 55 -5.10 -10.96 -10.66
C VAL A 55 -4.64 -11.00 -9.19
N LEU A 56 -5.56 -10.84 -8.23
CA LEU A 56 -5.23 -10.85 -6.81
C LEU A 56 -5.03 -12.25 -6.22
N ASN A 57 -5.54 -13.31 -6.86
CA ASN A 57 -5.44 -14.70 -6.39
C ASN A 57 -4.51 -15.58 -7.27
N SER A 58 -3.76 -14.96 -8.18
CA SER A 58 -2.72 -15.61 -9.00
C SER A 58 -1.37 -15.62 -8.30
#